data_AF-A0A1G9WC05-F1
#
_entry.id   AF-A0A1G9WC05-F1
#
_cell.length_a   1.000
_cell.length_b   1.000
_cell.length_c   1.000
_cell.angle_alpha   90.00
_cell.angle_beta   90.00
_cell.angle_gamma   90.00
#
_symmetry.space_group_name_H-M   'P 1'
#
loop_
_entity.id
_entity.type
_entity.pdbx_description
1 polymer ?
#
loop_
_entity_poly.entity_id
_entity_poly.type
_entity_poly.pdbx_seq_one_letter_code
_entity_poly.pdbx_strand_id
1 'polypeptide(L)'
;MPLGIPRFRSRHGRTAALAATMAVTTTTVLALLAATPAQAASPLRSLAEGKGKYFGTALTTGDLNVSQETAIAGTQFDMVTPGNEMKWDTTEPSNGSYNFGPGDQIVSWAQSHNERVRGHNLVWHSQLPGWVSSLPLNQVQGAMESHITTEVNHYKGKIYAWDVINEPFNEDGSLRQDVFYKAMGSGYLADAIRTAHAADPNAKLYINDYNIEGENAKSNALYSLAQSLLSQGVPLGGIGLESHFVLGQVPSTMQANIQRFANLGLDVAVTELDDRIQLPASSANLQQQATDYSTVVKDCLAVSRCVGVSQWGVDDGHSWIPGTFPGYGAATMYDSNYQPKPAYNATVTALGGSSTGTGGSSGPLRAVGAGKCLDVPNSSTASGTQVQIWDCSGAANQTWTRSSANELSVTLGGTRLCLDAYDNQTAAGTKVETWPCNGGANQQWLVNSNGTVTGVQSGLCLDVTGASTADGALAELWTCNGGSNQQWTLG
;
A
#
# COMPACT_ATOMS: atom_id res chain seq x y z
N MET A 1 -2.33 9.43 80.69
CA MET A 1 -3.23 9.72 81.82
C MET A 1 -2.75 10.99 82.51
N PRO A 2 -3.59 11.93 82.97
CA PRO A 2 -5.05 12.15 82.77
C PRO A 2 -5.31 13.41 81.89
N LEU A 3 -6.35 13.49 81.04
CA LEU A 3 -7.79 13.68 81.27
C LEU A 3 -8.16 15.00 81.98
N GLY A 4 -9.07 15.79 81.36
CA GLY A 4 -9.69 16.93 82.04
C GLY A 4 -10.57 17.85 81.19
N ILE A 5 -11.72 17.32 80.74
CA ILE A 5 -12.86 18.05 80.13
C ILE A 5 -13.67 18.78 81.27
N PRO A 6 -14.89 19.33 81.06
CA PRO A 6 -15.41 20.53 80.35
C PRO A 6 -16.05 21.56 81.32
N ARG A 7 -16.72 22.61 80.79
CA ARG A 7 -18.10 23.08 81.11
C ARG A 7 -18.35 24.42 80.40
N PHE A 8 -19.56 24.93 80.11
CA PHE A 8 -20.91 24.46 79.78
C PHE A 8 -21.75 25.77 79.63
N ARG A 9 -22.81 25.76 78.81
CA ARG A 9 -24.00 26.67 78.83
C ARG A 9 -23.79 28.12 78.37
N SER A 10 -24.74 28.81 77.74
CA SER A 10 -26.03 28.46 77.12
C SER A 10 -26.60 29.73 76.46
N ARG A 11 -27.39 29.54 75.37
CA ARG A 11 -28.64 30.24 74.96
C ARG A 11 -28.69 31.78 75.02
N HIS A 12 -29.36 32.52 74.14
CA HIS A 12 -30.05 32.39 72.85
C HIS A 12 -30.47 33.85 72.56
N GLY A 13 -30.42 34.30 71.32
CA GLY A 13 -30.92 35.64 70.97
C GLY A 13 -30.80 35.94 69.48
N ARG A 14 -31.79 35.47 68.72
CA ARG A 14 -32.18 35.98 67.38
C ARG A 14 -32.35 37.51 67.45
N THR A 15 -32.11 38.37 66.45
CA THR A 15 -32.14 38.28 64.98
C THR A 15 -31.72 39.67 64.47
N ALA A 16 -30.97 39.78 63.38
CA ALA A 16 -31.08 40.86 62.40
C ALA A 16 -30.27 40.51 61.15
N ALA A 17 -30.94 40.53 60.00
CA ALA A 17 -30.35 40.29 58.69
C ALA A 17 -29.52 41.48 58.22
N LEU A 18 -28.36 41.22 57.62
CA LEU A 18 -27.69 42.13 56.69
C LEU A 18 -27.11 41.30 55.53
N ALA A 19 -27.42 41.77 54.33
CA ALA A 19 -27.07 41.17 53.05
C ALA A 19 -25.55 41.10 52.87
N ALA A 20 -25.05 39.91 52.53
CA ALA A 20 -23.68 39.70 52.06
C ALA A 20 -23.72 39.53 50.53
N THR A 21 -23.07 40.47 49.84
CA THR A 21 -22.65 40.37 48.45
C THR A 21 -21.73 39.16 48.29
N MET A 22 -22.20 38.08 47.65
CA MET A 22 -21.33 37.01 47.18
C MET A 22 -20.68 37.44 45.87
N ALA A 23 -19.37 37.68 45.92
CA ALA A 23 -18.54 37.68 44.73
C ALA A 23 -18.46 36.25 44.20
N VAL A 24 -19.13 35.98 43.08
CA VAL A 24 -18.96 34.75 42.31
C VAL A 24 -17.66 34.90 41.52
N THR A 25 -16.56 34.34 42.02
CA THR A 25 -15.37 34.12 41.20
C THR A 25 -15.65 32.95 40.26
N THR A 26 -16.05 33.26 39.03
CA THR A 26 -16.05 32.30 37.93
C THR A 26 -14.60 31.98 37.55
N THR A 27 -14.05 30.89 38.08
CA THR A 27 -12.88 30.24 37.48
C THR A 27 -13.31 29.58 36.17
N THR A 28 -13.11 30.29 35.06
CA THR A 28 -13.14 29.73 33.71
C THR A 28 -11.98 28.73 33.58
N VAL A 29 -12.28 27.44 33.71
CA VAL A 29 -11.39 26.38 33.25
C VAL A 29 -11.38 26.42 31.73
N LEU A 30 -10.36 27.07 31.15
CA LEU A 30 -10.08 26.98 29.72
C LEU A 30 -9.56 25.55 29.47
N ALA A 31 -10.46 24.63 29.14
CA ALA A 31 -10.06 23.35 28.58
C ALA A 31 -9.44 23.64 27.20
N LEU A 32 -8.10 23.67 27.12
CA LEU A 32 -7.43 23.55 25.84
C LEU A 32 -7.80 22.16 25.29
N LEU A 33 -8.77 22.12 24.39
CA LEU A 33 -8.92 21.02 23.45
C LEU A 33 -7.66 21.03 22.61
N ALA A 34 -6.66 20.23 23.01
CA ALA A 34 -5.60 19.84 22.09
C ALA A 34 -6.32 19.20 20.91
N ALA A 35 -6.30 19.86 19.74
CA ALA A 35 -6.71 19.25 18.51
C ALA A 35 -5.89 17.97 18.37
N THR A 36 -6.55 16.81 18.51
CA THR A 36 -5.95 15.55 18.12
C THR A 36 -5.54 15.71 16.66
N PRO A 37 -4.27 15.54 16.28
CA PRO A 37 -3.91 15.60 14.88
C PRO A 37 -4.83 14.64 14.12
N ALA A 38 -5.43 15.11 13.03
CA ALA A 38 -6.19 14.26 12.14
C ALA A 38 -5.29 13.06 11.81
N GLN A 39 -5.71 11.86 12.20
CA GLN A 39 -4.92 10.65 11.99
C GLN A 39 -4.74 10.51 10.47
N ALA A 40 -3.53 10.78 9.96
CA ALA A 40 -3.18 10.41 8.59
C ALA A 40 -3.46 8.92 8.42
N ALA A 41 -3.95 8.49 7.26
CA ALA A 41 -4.11 7.07 6.99
C ALA A 41 -2.79 6.35 7.28
N SER A 42 -2.84 5.29 8.09
CA SER A 42 -1.63 4.55 8.47
C SER A 42 -0.93 4.03 7.20
N PRO A 43 0.39 4.23 7.05
CA PRO A 43 1.13 3.71 5.91
C PRO A 43 1.06 2.18 5.82
N LEU A 44 1.28 1.63 4.61
CA LEU A 44 1.25 0.19 4.35
C LEU A 44 2.15 -0.58 5.31
N ARG A 45 3.37 -0.10 5.56
CA ARG A 45 4.32 -0.67 6.53
C ARG A 45 3.71 -0.82 7.91
N SER A 46 3.11 0.22 8.46
CA SER A 46 2.54 0.20 9.81
C SER A 46 1.31 -0.71 9.90
N LEU A 47 0.52 -0.77 8.83
CA LEU A 47 -0.62 -1.69 8.74
C LEU A 47 -0.16 -3.15 8.69
N ALA A 48 0.87 -3.45 7.90
CA ALA A 48 1.45 -4.79 7.80
C ALA A 48 2.15 -5.20 9.10
N GLU A 49 2.91 -4.30 9.73
CA GLU A 49 3.56 -4.53 11.02
C GLU A 49 2.53 -4.82 12.12
N GLY A 50 1.38 -4.14 12.09
CA GLY A 50 0.23 -4.43 12.95
C GLY A 50 -0.36 -5.83 12.76
N LYS A 51 -0.02 -6.52 11.67
CA LYS A 51 -0.34 -7.93 11.38
C LYS A 51 0.87 -8.87 11.55
N GLY A 52 2.00 -8.36 12.03
CA GLY A 52 3.25 -9.10 12.17
C GLY A 52 3.91 -9.44 10.84
N LYS A 53 3.67 -8.64 9.80
CA LYS A 53 4.20 -8.80 8.43
C LYS A 53 4.98 -7.55 8.03
N TYR A 54 5.83 -7.65 7.01
CA TYR A 54 6.36 -6.48 6.32
C TYR A 54 5.52 -6.15 5.07
N PHE A 55 5.61 -4.91 4.58
CA PHE A 55 5.20 -4.54 3.23
C PHE A 55 6.35 -3.83 2.53
N GLY A 56 6.84 -4.40 1.43
CA GLY A 56 8.04 -3.96 0.75
C GLY A 56 7.82 -3.39 -0.64
N THR A 57 8.91 -2.90 -1.22
CA THR A 57 9.01 -2.54 -2.64
C THR A 57 10.36 -2.95 -3.22
N ALA A 58 10.54 -2.76 -4.53
CA ALA A 58 11.84 -2.79 -5.17
C ALA A 58 12.25 -1.37 -5.58
N LEU A 59 13.54 -1.08 -5.46
CA LEU A 59 14.13 0.18 -5.92
C LEU A 59 15.38 -0.11 -6.74
N THR A 60 15.65 0.75 -7.71
CA THR A 60 16.90 0.85 -8.43
C THR A 60 17.65 2.12 -8.01
N THR A 61 18.92 2.23 -8.36
CA THR A 61 19.70 3.47 -8.18
C THR A 61 19.11 4.66 -8.94
N GLY A 62 18.38 4.41 -10.04
CA GLY A 62 17.67 5.44 -10.79
C GLY A 62 16.57 6.09 -9.94
N ASP A 63 15.78 5.24 -9.29
CA ASP A 63 14.63 5.60 -8.45
C ASP A 63 15.05 6.47 -7.25
N LEU A 64 16.27 6.28 -6.73
CA LEU A 64 16.82 7.11 -5.65
C LEU A 64 16.99 8.60 -6.04
N ASN A 65 16.98 8.92 -7.34
CA ASN A 65 17.03 10.30 -7.84
C ASN A 65 15.64 10.90 -8.07
N VAL A 66 14.58 10.13 -7.84
CA VAL A 66 13.19 10.54 -8.06
C VAL A 66 12.56 10.87 -6.71
N SER A 67 12.37 12.17 -6.43
CA SER A 67 11.95 12.62 -5.09
C SER A 67 10.58 12.11 -4.65
N GLN A 68 9.65 11.95 -5.59
CA GLN A 68 8.31 11.45 -5.32
C GLN A 68 8.33 9.94 -5.03
N GLU A 69 9.15 9.19 -5.78
CA GLU A 69 9.31 7.76 -5.62
C GLU A 69 9.93 7.42 -4.26
N THR A 70 11.04 8.08 -3.92
CA THR A 70 11.68 7.95 -2.60
C THR A 70 10.79 8.42 -1.45
N ALA A 71 9.98 9.47 -1.65
CA ALA A 71 9.02 9.91 -0.62
C ALA A 71 7.92 8.87 -0.37
N ILE A 72 7.36 8.26 -1.42
CA ILE A 72 6.39 7.17 -1.27
C ILE A 72 7.07 5.97 -0.64
N ALA A 73 8.24 5.56 -1.14
CA ALA A 73 8.93 4.38 -0.65
C ALA A 73 9.25 4.50 0.84
N GLY A 74 9.88 5.62 1.23
CA GLY A 74 10.27 5.96 2.59
C GLY A 74 9.09 6.21 3.56
N THR A 75 7.87 6.34 3.04
CA THR A 75 6.65 6.43 3.84
C THR A 75 5.94 5.08 3.93
N GLN A 76 5.83 4.35 2.83
CA GLN A 76 4.89 3.24 2.68
C GLN A 76 5.51 1.88 2.98
N PHE A 77 6.80 1.66 2.77
CA PHE A 77 7.38 0.30 2.76
C PHE A 77 8.47 0.06 3.81
N ASP A 78 8.46 -1.02 4.58
CA ASP A 78 9.50 -1.34 5.58
C ASP A 78 10.49 -2.42 5.11
N MET A 79 10.52 -2.68 3.80
CA MET A 79 11.42 -3.61 3.13
C MET A 79 11.75 -3.11 1.72
N VAL A 80 13.02 -3.16 1.33
CA VAL A 80 13.49 -2.86 -0.02
C VAL A 80 14.26 -4.03 -0.60
N THR A 81 14.00 -4.33 -1.86
CA THR A 81 14.82 -5.20 -2.69
C THR A 81 15.53 -4.37 -3.77
N PRO A 82 16.88 -4.40 -3.86
CA PRO A 82 17.57 -3.81 -5.01
C PRO A 82 17.18 -4.53 -6.30
N GLY A 83 16.61 -3.80 -7.26
CA GLY A 83 16.00 -4.42 -8.46
C GLY A 83 17.03 -5.05 -9.40
N ASN A 84 18.25 -4.51 -9.46
CA ASN A 84 19.34 -5.05 -10.27
C ASN A 84 20.71 -5.01 -9.59
N GLU A 85 20.86 -4.16 -8.59
CA GLU A 85 22.16 -3.73 -8.06
C GLU A 85 22.91 -4.78 -7.25
N MET A 86 22.22 -5.86 -6.87
CA MET A 86 22.77 -7.04 -6.19
C MET A 86 22.71 -8.30 -7.06
N LYS A 87 22.44 -8.16 -8.37
CA LYS A 87 22.56 -9.28 -9.32
C LYS A 87 24.02 -9.46 -9.73
N TRP A 88 24.38 -10.70 -10.08
CA TRP A 88 25.77 -11.10 -10.33
C TRP A 88 26.46 -10.26 -11.42
N ASP A 89 25.79 -9.93 -12.53
CA ASP A 89 26.38 -9.07 -13.57
C ASP A 89 26.79 -7.68 -13.08
N THR A 90 26.13 -7.19 -12.03
CA THR A 90 26.40 -5.90 -11.41
C THR A 90 27.45 -6.02 -10.32
N THR A 91 27.34 -7.03 -9.44
CA THR A 91 28.23 -7.17 -8.29
C THR A 91 29.57 -7.79 -8.63
N GLU A 92 29.66 -8.60 -9.70
CA GLU A 92 30.92 -9.19 -10.19
C GLU A 92 30.99 -9.25 -11.73
N PRO A 93 31.08 -8.10 -12.41
CA PRO A 93 31.06 -8.01 -13.89
C PRO A 93 32.22 -8.75 -14.56
N SER A 94 33.33 -8.97 -13.85
CA SER A 94 34.45 -9.81 -14.29
C SER A 94 35.04 -10.58 -13.11
N ASN A 95 35.58 -11.78 -13.36
CA ASN A 95 36.04 -12.71 -12.32
C ASN A 95 36.95 -12.05 -11.27
N GLY A 96 36.50 -12.02 -10.02
CA GLY A 96 37.21 -11.44 -8.88
C GLY A 96 37.22 -9.91 -8.82
N SER A 97 36.54 -9.22 -9.73
CA SER A 97 36.40 -7.75 -9.76
C SER A 97 35.00 -7.36 -9.32
N TYR A 98 34.84 -7.10 -8.03
CA TYR A 98 33.56 -6.77 -7.43
C TYR A 98 33.20 -5.27 -7.52
N ASN A 99 31.91 -4.99 -7.72
CA ASN A 99 31.34 -3.64 -7.70
C ASN A 99 30.06 -3.61 -6.84
N PHE A 100 30.23 -3.26 -5.57
CA PHE A 100 29.10 -3.14 -4.64
C PHE A 100 28.50 -1.74 -4.54
N GLY A 101 29.08 -0.74 -5.25
CA GLY A 101 28.67 0.66 -5.13
C GLY A 101 27.16 0.89 -5.32
N PRO A 102 26.54 0.37 -6.39
CA PRO A 102 25.09 0.51 -6.60
C PRO A 102 24.25 -0.14 -5.49
N GLY A 103 24.61 -1.36 -5.06
CA GLY A 103 23.88 -2.05 -3.98
C GLY A 103 24.05 -1.36 -2.63
N ASP A 104 25.25 -0.85 -2.32
CA ASP A 104 25.55 -0.07 -1.12
C ASP A 104 24.70 1.21 -1.04
N GLN A 105 24.42 1.86 -2.17
CA GLN A 105 23.56 3.05 -2.20
C GLN A 105 22.14 2.72 -1.73
N ILE A 106 21.55 1.63 -2.24
CA ILE A 106 20.19 1.21 -1.87
C ILE A 106 20.16 0.71 -0.42
N VAL A 107 21.14 -0.07 0.01
CA VAL A 107 21.24 -0.53 1.42
C VAL A 107 21.35 0.65 2.37
N SER A 108 22.18 1.64 2.04
CA SER A 108 22.35 2.84 2.87
C SER A 108 21.05 3.66 2.92
N TRP A 109 20.36 3.78 1.79
CA TRP A 109 19.06 4.45 1.73
C TRP A 109 18.02 3.74 2.59
N ALA A 110 17.87 2.42 2.45
CA ALA A 110 16.94 1.61 3.25
C ALA A 110 17.23 1.74 4.75
N GLN A 111 18.50 1.64 5.16
CA GLN A 111 18.91 1.82 6.56
C GLN A 111 18.57 3.22 7.09
N SER A 112 18.73 4.27 6.29
CA SER A 112 18.36 5.64 6.68
C SER A 112 16.85 5.84 6.86
N HIS A 113 16.03 4.97 6.27
CA HIS A 113 14.56 4.96 6.40
C HIS A 113 14.05 3.88 7.37
N ASN A 114 14.96 3.20 8.09
CA ASN A 114 14.67 2.08 9.00
C ASN A 114 13.99 0.89 8.31
N GLU A 115 14.35 0.62 7.08
CA GLU A 115 13.80 -0.44 6.26
C GLU A 115 14.72 -1.65 6.28
N ARG A 116 14.12 -2.83 6.17
CA ARG A 116 14.83 -4.09 5.98
C ARG A 116 15.28 -4.20 4.51
N VAL A 117 16.30 -5.01 4.24
CA VAL A 117 16.75 -5.27 2.87
C VAL A 117 16.61 -6.76 2.54
N ARG A 118 16.00 -7.08 1.40
CA ARG A 118 16.14 -8.41 0.78
C ARG A 118 17.23 -8.33 -0.28
N GLY A 119 18.28 -9.13 -0.13
CA GLY A 119 19.32 -9.24 -1.15
C GLY A 119 18.83 -10.12 -2.30
N HIS A 120 18.96 -9.61 -3.53
CA HIS A 120 18.44 -10.25 -4.74
C HIS A 120 19.42 -10.01 -5.91
N ASN A 121 20.08 -11.03 -6.45
CA ASN A 121 20.09 -12.44 -6.04
C ASN A 121 21.49 -13.02 -6.26
N LEU A 122 21.80 -14.13 -5.58
CA LEU A 122 23.18 -14.67 -5.58
C LEU A 122 23.46 -15.65 -6.73
N VAL A 123 22.49 -16.46 -7.12
CA VAL A 123 22.63 -17.47 -8.17
C VAL A 123 21.39 -17.50 -9.04
N TRP A 124 21.55 -17.08 -10.29
CA TRP A 124 20.50 -17.08 -11.31
C TRP A 124 21.07 -17.32 -12.69
N HIS A 125 20.26 -17.90 -13.57
CA HIS A 125 20.65 -18.17 -14.96
C HIS A 125 20.60 -16.92 -15.85
N SER A 126 19.82 -15.90 -15.46
CA SER A 126 19.70 -14.62 -16.15
C SER A 126 20.56 -13.56 -15.45
N GLN A 127 20.86 -12.47 -16.16
CA GLN A 127 21.76 -11.40 -15.68
C GLN A 127 23.06 -11.94 -15.07
N LEU A 128 23.54 -13.04 -15.67
CA LEU A 128 24.76 -13.72 -15.28
C LEU A 128 25.91 -13.19 -16.15
N PRO A 129 27.04 -12.77 -15.57
CA PRO A 129 28.17 -12.28 -16.34
C PRO A 129 28.63 -13.32 -17.38
N GLY A 130 28.94 -12.86 -18.59
CA GLY A 130 29.36 -13.76 -19.69
C GLY A 130 30.61 -14.60 -19.35
N TRP A 131 31.46 -14.14 -18.43
CA TRP A 131 32.64 -14.89 -18.00
C TRP A 131 32.29 -16.17 -17.25
N VAL A 132 31.23 -16.18 -16.44
CA VAL A 132 30.78 -17.38 -15.69
C VAL A 132 30.27 -18.44 -16.67
N SER A 133 29.41 -18.02 -17.61
CA SER A 133 28.86 -18.88 -18.66
C SER A 133 29.94 -19.46 -19.60
N SER A 134 31.12 -18.84 -19.65
CA SER A 134 32.24 -19.25 -20.51
C SER A 134 33.28 -20.10 -19.78
N LEU A 135 33.13 -20.34 -18.47
CA LEU A 135 34.08 -21.15 -17.71
C LEU A 135 34.03 -22.63 -18.13
N PRO A 136 35.16 -23.34 -18.08
CA PRO A 136 35.16 -24.80 -18.03
C PRO A 136 34.27 -25.28 -16.86
N LEU A 137 33.43 -26.30 -17.09
CA LEU A 137 32.45 -26.76 -16.11
C LEU A 137 33.06 -27.07 -14.73
N ASN A 138 34.29 -27.60 -14.69
CA ASN A 138 34.99 -27.91 -13.45
C ASN A 138 35.45 -26.67 -12.64
N GLN A 139 35.28 -25.46 -13.17
CA GLN A 139 35.60 -24.20 -12.50
C GLN A 139 34.36 -23.44 -12.01
N VAL A 140 33.17 -23.81 -12.49
CA VAL A 140 31.91 -23.10 -12.21
C VAL A 140 31.54 -23.15 -10.73
N GLN A 141 31.75 -24.30 -10.07
CA GLN A 141 31.49 -24.43 -8.62
C GLN A 141 32.30 -23.43 -7.81
N GLY A 142 33.61 -23.34 -8.06
CA GLY A 142 34.48 -22.41 -7.34
C GLY A 142 34.11 -20.94 -7.59
N ALA A 143 33.68 -20.59 -8.80
CA ALA A 143 33.19 -19.25 -9.11
C ALA A 143 31.90 -18.92 -8.34
N MET A 144 30.93 -19.85 -8.30
CA MET A 144 29.70 -19.71 -7.53
C MET A 144 29.94 -19.55 -6.04
N GLU A 145 30.75 -20.42 -5.45
CA GLU A 145 31.05 -20.36 -4.02
C GLU A 145 31.81 -19.08 -3.65
N SER A 146 32.76 -18.64 -4.50
CA SER A 146 33.51 -17.40 -4.31
C SER A 146 32.60 -16.17 -4.39
N HIS A 147 31.70 -16.13 -5.37
CA HIS A 147 30.75 -15.04 -5.54
C HIS A 147 29.82 -14.91 -4.32
N ILE A 148 29.13 -15.99 -3.97
CA ILE A 148 28.24 -16.06 -2.80
C ILE A 148 28.98 -15.60 -1.54
N THR A 149 30.17 -16.17 -1.29
CA THR A 149 30.94 -15.86 -0.09
C THR A 149 31.33 -14.38 -0.04
N THR A 150 31.77 -13.82 -1.16
CA THR A 150 32.27 -12.44 -1.18
C THR A 150 31.14 -11.44 -1.02
N GLU A 151 30.04 -11.61 -1.76
CA GLU A 151 28.89 -10.71 -1.69
C GLU A 151 28.17 -10.79 -0.33
N VAL A 152 27.89 -12.00 0.16
CA VAL A 152 27.22 -12.17 1.47
C VAL A 152 28.10 -11.63 2.61
N ASN A 153 29.43 -11.79 2.54
CA ASN A 153 30.33 -11.20 3.55
C ASN A 153 30.33 -9.67 3.50
N HIS A 154 30.27 -9.06 2.31
CA HIS A 154 30.22 -7.60 2.15
C HIS A 154 28.98 -7.01 2.83
N TYR A 155 27.82 -7.66 2.67
CA TYR A 155 26.55 -7.21 3.26
C TYR A 155 26.18 -7.87 4.60
N LYS A 156 27.11 -8.62 5.22
CA LYS A 156 26.86 -9.38 6.44
C LYS A 156 26.23 -8.51 7.54
N GLY A 157 25.12 -8.97 8.10
CA GLY A 157 24.37 -8.26 9.15
C GLY A 157 23.56 -7.04 8.67
N LYS A 158 23.56 -6.71 7.38
CA LYS A 158 22.73 -5.64 6.79
C LYS A 158 21.50 -6.16 6.06
N ILE A 159 21.47 -7.46 5.74
CA ILE A 159 20.44 -8.10 4.93
C ILE A 159 19.51 -8.93 5.81
N TYR A 160 18.21 -8.74 5.66
CA TYR A 160 17.19 -9.53 6.35
C TYR A 160 17.04 -10.93 5.75
N ALA A 161 16.97 -11.00 4.41
CA ALA A 161 16.83 -12.23 3.66
C ALA A 161 17.60 -12.18 2.34
N TRP A 162 18.12 -13.31 1.89
CA TRP A 162 18.74 -13.47 0.58
C TRP A 162 17.90 -14.40 -0.29
N ASP A 163 17.59 -13.95 -1.51
CA ASP A 163 17.25 -14.86 -2.60
C ASP A 163 18.56 -15.50 -3.07
N VAL A 164 18.88 -16.67 -2.51
CA VAL A 164 20.14 -17.37 -2.80
C VAL A 164 20.09 -17.98 -4.18
N ILE A 165 18.97 -18.64 -4.50
CA ILE A 165 18.70 -19.21 -5.82
C ILE A 165 17.47 -18.49 -6.38
N ASN A 166 17.58 -18.00 -7.61
CA ASN A 166 16.45 -17.47 -8.37
C ASN A 166 16.11 -18.38 -9.57
N GLU A 167 14.83 -18.68 -9.76
CA GLU A 167 14.25 -19.35 -10.92
C GLU A 167 14.90 -20.67 -11.39
N PRO A 168 15.13 -21.67 -10.50
CA PRO A 168 15.83 -22.89 -10.90
C PRO A 168 14.99 -23.82 -11.80
N PHE A 169 13.67 -23.61 -11.91
CA PHE A 169 12.76 -24.50 -12.63
C PHE A 169 12.21 -23.93 -13.94
N ASN A 170 11.96 -24.82 -14.90
CA ASN A 170 11.08 -24.59 -16.03
C ASN A 170 9.61 -24.79 -15.61
N GLU A 171 8.66 -24.37 -16.46
CA GLU A 171 7.21 -24.47 -16.21
C GLU A 171 6.72 -25.91 -15.96
N ASP A 172 7.38 -26.91 -16.55
CA ASP A 172 7.04 -28.33 -16.37
C ASP A 172 7.59 -28.94 -15.06
N GLY A 173 8.30 -28.16 -14.25
CA GLY A 173 8.95 -28.60 -13.02
C GLY A 173 10.30 -29.30 -13.23
N SER A 174 10.84 -29.33 -14.45
CA SER A 174 12.23 -29.74 -14.68
C SER A 174 13.21 -28.63 -14.27
N LEU A 175 14.39 -29.01 -13.77
CA LEU A 175 15.45 -28.04 -13.48
C LEU A 175 16.04 -27.48 -14.78
N ARG A 176 16.28 -26.17 -14.80
CA ARG A 176 16.93 -25.50 -15.92
C ARG A 176 18.32 -26.08 -16.17
N GLN A 177 18.67 -26.24 -17.45
CA GLN A 177 19.98 -26.74 -17.88
C GLN A 177 21.00 -25.59 -18.03
N ASP A 178 21.08 -24.74 -17.01
CA ASP A 178 22.04 -23.64 -16.93
C ASP A 178 23.49 -24.14 -16.67
N VAL A 179 24.44 -23.21 -16.57
CA VAL A 179 25.86 -23.53 -16.38
C VAL A 179 26.11 -24.23 -15.03
N PHE A 180 25.34 -23.90 -14.00
CA PHE A 180 25.47 -24.48 -12.67
C PHE A 180 24.99 -25.93 -12.66
N TYR A 181 23.80 -26.20 -13.21
CA TYR A 181 23.28 -27.56 -13.35
C TYR A 181 24.19 -28.43 -14.22
N LYS A 182 24.70 -27.90 -15.34
CA LYS A 182 25.63 -28.65 -16.21
C LYS A 182 26.94 -29.01 -15.50
N ALA A 183 27.42 -28.15 -14.61
CA ALA A 183 28.66 -28.37 -13.88
C ALA A 183 28.52 -29.33 -12.69
N MET A 184 27.41 -29.23 -11.94
CA MET A 184 27.28 -29.84 -10.62
C MET A 184 26.03 -30.72 -10.45
N GLY A 185 25.18 -30.84 -11.47
CA GLY A 185 23.83 -31.41 -11.33
C GLY A 185 22.97 -30.59 -10.37
N SER A 186 21.91 -31.16 -9.79
CA SER A 186 21.06 -30.45 -8.82
C SER A 186 21.74 -30.14 -7.47
N GLY A 187 22.96 -30.65 -7.24
CA GLY A 187 23.73 -30.43 -6.01
C GLY A 187 24.06 -28.96 -5.74
N TYR A 188 24.22 -28.15 -6.80
CA TYR A 188 24.58 -26.72 -6.67
C TYR A 188 23.58 -25.95 -5.79
N LEU A 189 22.31 -26.34 -5.79
CA LEU A 189 21.25 -25.70 -4.99
C LEU A 189 21.53 -25.82 -3.49
N ALA A 190 21.94 -27.01 -3.05
CA ALA A 190 22.29 -27.25 -1.65
C ALA A 190 23.62 -26.56 -1.29
N ASP A 191 24.59 -26.61 -2.19
CA ASP A 191 25.93 -26.03 -1.98
C ASP A 191 25.88 -24.50 -1.90
N ALA A 192 25.09 -23.85 -2.76
CA ALA A 192 24.88 -22.41 -2.72
C ALA A 192 24.26 -21.95 -1.39
N ILE A 193 23.20 -22.62 -0.92
CA ILE A 193 22.54 -22.28 0.35
C ILE A 193 23.47 -22.51 1.54
N ARG A 194 24.24 -23.61 1.56
CA ARG A 194 25.23 -23.87 2.62
C ARG A 194 26.35 -22.82 2.61
N THR A 195 26.80 -22.40 1.42
CA THR A 195 27.83 -21.37 1.27
C THR A 195 27.33 -20.02 1.78
N ALA A 196 26.12 -19.62 1.41
CA ALA A 196 25.49 -18.38 1.91
C ALA A 196 25.34 -18.40 3.44
N HIS A 197 24.89 -19.53 4.01
CA HIS A 197 24.75 -19.69 5.46
C HIS A 197 26.09 -19.63 6.20
N ALA A 198 27.16 -20.19 5.62
CA ALA A 198 28.49 -20.11 6.19
C ALA A 198 29.03 -18.67 6.23
N ALA A 199 28.71 -17.87 5.20
CA ALA A 199 29.10 -16.46 5.13
C ALA A 199 28.28 -15.58 6.11
N ASP A 200 26.95 -15.72 6.14
CA ASP A 200 26.08 -15.06 7.12
C ASP A 200 24.98 -16.00 7.65
N PRO A 201 25.17 -16.60 8.85
CA PRO A 201 24.19 -17.52 9.41
C PRO A 201 22.93 -16.84 9.96
N ASN A 202 22.91 -15.51 10.06
CA ASN A 202 21.75 -14.77 10.58
C ASN A 202 20.76 -14.38 9.49
N ALA A 203 21.19 -14.30 8.23
CA ALA A 203 20.31 -13.99 7.11
C ALA A 203 19.37 -15.17 6.82
N LYS A 204 18.11 -14.88 6.47
CA LYS A 204 17.16 -15.89 6.02
C LYS A 204 17.43 -16.24 4.55
N LEU A 205 17.55 -17.52 4.23
CA LEU A 205 17.96 -17.96 2.89
C LEU A 205 16.76 -18.52 2.11
N TYR A 206 16.52 -17.97 0.93
CA TYR A 206 15.35 -18.28 0.10
C TYR A 206 15.73 -18.91 -1.24
N ILE A 207 14.82 -19.75 -1.75
CA ILE A 207 14.69 -20.01 -3.18
C ILE A 207 13.50 -19.16 -3.66
N ASN A 208 13.72 -18.31 -4.65
CA ASN A 208 12.72 -17.43 -5.25
C ASN A 208 12.41 -17.89 -6.69
N ASP A 209 11.14 -17.87 -7.09
CA ASP A 209 10.73 -18.24 -8.45
C ASP A 209 9.34 -17.63 -8.77
N TYR A 210 9.02 -17.50 -10.06
CA TYR A 210 7.71 -17.12 -10.56
C TYR A 210 6.86 -18.33 -10.99
N ASN A 211 5.56 -18.11 -11.22
CA ASN A 211 4.59 -19.13 -11.63
C ASN A 211 4.50 -20.31 -10.65
N ILE A 212 4.91 -20.11 -9.40
CA ILE A 212 4.83 -21.10 -8.34
C ILE A 212 3.80 -20.72 -7.27
N GLU A 213 2.98 -19.70 -7.51
CA GLU A 213 2.03 -19.13 -6.57
C GLU A 213 0.85 -20.08 -6.33
N GLY A 214 0.38 -20.78 -7.37
CA GLY A 214 -0.64 -21.82 -7.28
C GLY A 214 -0.06 -23.24 -7.24
N GLU A 215 -0.89 -24.22 -6.90
CA GLU A 215 -0.52 -25.63 -7.00
C GLU A 215 -0.47 -26.08 -8.48
N ASN A 216 0.73 -26.37 -8.98
CA ASN A 216 1.00 -26.79 -10.36
C ASN A 216 2.27 -27.64 -10.44
N ALA A 217 2.69 -28.06 -11.65
CA ALA A 217 3.87 -28.90 -11.83
C ALA A 217 5.17 -28.26 -11.29
N LYS A 218 5.40 -26.98 -11.60
CA LYS A 218 6.58 -26.21 -11.16
C LYS A 218 6.63 -26.08 -9.63
N SER A 219 5.53 -25.68 -9.01
CA SER A 219 5.46 -25.51 -7.55
C SER A 219 5.51 -26.85 -6.80
N ASN A 220 4.99 -27.94 -7.39
CA ASN A 220 5.15 -29.30 -6.85
C ASN A 220 6.61 -29.78 -6.89
N ALA A 221 7.34 -29.45 -7.96
CA ALA A 221 8.77 -29.77 -8.08
C ALA A 221 9.59 -28.99 -7.05
N LEU A 222 9.31 -27.69 -6.88
CA LEU A 222 9.96 -26.88 -5.84
C LEU A 222 9.63 -27.36 -4.42
N TYR A 223 8.38 -27.77 -4.16
CA TYR A 223 8.00 -28.37 -2.89
C TYR A 223 8.81 -29.65 -2.60
N SER A 224 8.95 -30.53 -3.60
CA SER A 224 9.74 -31.76 -3.47
C SER A 224 11.23 -31.48 -3.25
N LEU A 225 11.78 -30.45 -3.92
CA LEU A 225 13.14 -29.98 -3.71
C LEU A 225 13.31 -29.45 -2.29
N ALA A 226 12.41 -28.61 -1.80
CA ALA A 226 12.46 -28.05 -0.45
C ALA A 226 12.46 -29.15 0.62
N GLN A 227 11.62 -30.18 0.47
CA GLN A 227 11.63 -31.36 1.34
C GLN A 227 12.99 -32.08 1.33
N SER A 228 13.55 -32.29 0.13
CA SER A 228 14.87 -32.92 -0.02
C SER A 228 15.98 -32.10 0.65
N LEU A 229 16.03 -30.79 0.43
CA LEU A 229 17.02 -29.90 1.04
C LEU A 229 16.92 -29.91 2.58
N LEU A 230 15.70 -29.81 3.12
CA LEU A 230 15.47 -29.88 4.56
C LEU A 230 15.89 -31.24 5.15
N SER A 231 15.59 -32.35 4.46
CA SER A 231 16.02 -33.68 4.90
C SER A 231 17.54 -33.86 4.92
N GLN A 232 18.26 -33.09 4.10
CA GLN A 232 19.72 -33.06 4.03
C GLN A 232 20.35 -32.06 5.04
N GLY A 233 19.53 -31.42 5.88
CA GLY A 233 19.97 -30.40 6.83
C GLY A 233 20.48 -29.12 6.17
N VAL A 234 20.08 -28.83 4.94
CA VAL A 234 20.37 -27.56 4.28
C VAL A 234 19.62 -26.44 5.02
N PRO A 235 20.27 -25.31 5.35
CA PRO A 235 19.67 -24.21 6.12
C PRO A 235 18.75 -23.33 5.27
N LEU A 236 17.78 -23.96 4.59
CA LEU A 236 16.75 -23.26 3.83
C LEU A 236 15.79 -22.56 4.79
N GLY A 237 15.65 -21.24 4.66
CA GLY A 237 14.81 -20.41 5.52
C GLY A 237 13.41 -20.18 4.96
N GLY A 238 13.26 -20.12 3.63
CA GLY A 238 11.95 -19.86 3.03
C GLY A 238 11.86 -20.03 1.52
N ILE A 239 10.65 -19.79 1.01
CA ILE A 239 10.33 -19.76 -0.43
C ILE A 239 9.78 -18.37 -0.78
N GLY A 240 10.35 -17.75 -1.81
CA GLY A 240 9.90 -16.50 -2.40
C GLY A 240 8.97 -16.79 -3.57
N LEU A 241 7.78 -16.17 -3.57
CA LEU A 241 6.81 -16.22 -4.64
C LEU A 241 6.87 -14.88 -5.37
N GLU A 242 7.48 -14.84 -6.56
CA GLU A 242 7.63 -13.58 -7.31
C GLU A 242 6.29 -12.90 -7.49
N SER A 243 5.24 -13.65 -7.87
CA SER A 243 3.87 -13.13 -7.97
C SER A 243 3.68 -12.07 -9.07
N HIS A 244 4.34 -12.28 -10.21
CA HIS A 244 4.15 -11.50 -11.45
C HIS A 244 2.87 -11.90 -12.20
N PHE A 245 1.73 -11.32 -11.82
CA PHE A 245 0.43 -11.69 -12.36
C PHE A 245 0.07 -10.96 -13.66
N VAL A 246 -0.81 -11.61 -14.43
CA VAL A 246 -1.66 -10.95 -15.42
C VAL A 246 -3.02 -10.74 -14.76
N LEU A 247 -3.64 -9.59 -15.06
CA LEU A 247 -4.94 -9.22 -14.51
C LEU A 247 -5.95 -10.38 -14.51
N GLY A 248 -6.51 -10.67 -13.33
CA GLY A 248 -7.51 -11.71 -13.10
C GLY A 248 -6.96 -13.14 -13.04
N GLN A 249 -5.63 -13.31 -12.96
CA GLN A 249 -4.98 -14.63 -12.97
C GLN A 249 -4.30 -15.01 -11.66
N VAL A 250 -4.67 -14.39 -10.53
CA VAL A 250 -4.24 -14.86 -9.21
C VAL A 250 -4.80 -16.27 -8.98
N PRO A 251 -3.98 -17.30 -8.75
CA PRO A 251 -4.46 -18.67 -8.58
C PRO A 251 -5.34 -18.81 -7.34
N SER A 252 -6.51 -19.42 -7.47
CA SER A 252 -7.39 -19.71 -6.33
C SER A 252 -6.79 -20.67 -5.29
N THR A 253 -5.70 -21.36 -5.65
CA THR A 253 -4.95 -22.26 -4.77
C THR A 253 -3.76 -21.58 -4.08
N MET A 254 -3.58 -20.27 -4.24
CA MET A 254 -2.41 -19.56 -3.70
C MET A 254 -2.29 -19.68 -2.18
N GLN A 255 -3.34 -19.39 -1.41
CA GLN A 255 -3.32 -19.61 0.04
C GLN A 255 -2.95 -21.04 0.44
N ALA A 256 -3.49 -22.06 -0.25
CA ALA A 256 -3.20 -23.47 0.04
C ALA A 256 -1.74 -23.82 -0.25
N ASN A 257 -1.21 -23.28 -1.36
CA ASN A 257 0.19 -23.44 -1.74
C ASN A 257 1.15 -22.74 -0.75
N ILE A 258 0.83 -21.53 -0.29
CA ILE A 258 1.58 -20.86 0.78
C ILE A 258 1.58 -21.75 2.05
N GLN A 259 0.41 -22.30 2.41
CA GLN A 259 0.27 -23.15 3.60
C GLN A 259 1.09 -24.44 3.50
N ARG A 260 1.20 -25.10 2.34
CA ARG A 260 2.01 -26.32 2.24
C ARG A 260 3.50 -26.05 2.45
N PHE A 261 4.06 -24.97 1.91
CA PHE A 261 5.46 -24.61 2.18
C PHE A 261 5.66 -24.24 3.65
N ALA A 262 4.71 -23.50 4.24
CA ALA A 262 4.71 -23.20 5.67
C ALA A 262 4.69 -24.48 6.56
N ASN A 263 3.98 -25.53 6.13
CA ASN A 263 3.92 -26.81 6.83
C ASN A 263 5.25 -27.57 6.83
N LEU A 264 6.20 -27.23 5.95
CA LEU A 264 7.58 -27.72 6.00
C LEU A 264 8.43 -27.01 7.07
N GLY A 265 7.88 -25.99 7.74
CA GLY A 265 8.60 -25.13 8.68
C GLY A 265 9.33 -23.96 8.02
N LEU A 266 9.12 -23.75 6.72
CA LEU A 266 9.70 -22.65 5.94
C LEU A 266 8.85 -21.39 6.05
N ASP A 267 9.51 -20.23 6.05
CA ASP A 267 8.83 -18.96 5.82
C ASP A 267 8.45 -18.85 4.33
N VAL A 268 7.40 -18.11 4.02
CA VAL A 268 6.99 -17.79 2.64
C VAL A 268 6.96 -16.29 2.49
N ALA A 269 7.38 -15.75 1.36
CA ALA A 269 7.31 -14.32 1.07
C ALA A 269 6.72 -14.10 -0.32
N VAL A 270 5.85 -13.11 -0.47
CA VAL A 270 5.54 -12.55 -1.80
C VAL A 270 6.62 -11.50 -2.09
N THR A 271 7.38 -11.68 -3.15
CA THR A 271 8.68 -10.99 -3.32
C THR A 271 8.69 -9.92 -4.40
N GLU A 272 7.88 -10.08 -5.45
CA GLU A 272 7.95 -9.24 -6.67
C GLU A 272 6.54 -8.93 -7.23
N LEU A 273 5.57 -8.69 -6.34
CA LEU A 273 4.18 -8.52 -6.73
C LEU A 273 4.00 -7.37 -7.74
N ASP A 274 3.51 -7.71 -8.91
CA ASP A 274 2.90 -6.80 -9.85
C ASP A 274 1.75 -7.52 -10.58
N ASP A 275 0.78 -6.76 -11.09
CA ASP A 275 -0.39 -7.33 -11.76
C ASP A 275 -0.70 -6.56 -13.04
N ARG A 276 -0.13 -7.01 -14.15
CA ARG A 276 -0.09 -6.22 -15.38
C ARG A 276 -1.42 -6.22 -16.13
N ILE A 277 -1.80 -5.05 -16.65
CA ILE A 277 -3.02 -4.82 -17.42
C ILE A 277 -2.67 -4.63 -18.89
N GLN A 278 -3.39 -5.31 -19.79
CA GLN A 278 -3.32 -5.02 -21.22
C GLN A 278 -3.83 -3.60 -21.47
N LEU A 279 -3.00 -2.73 -22.05
CA LEU A 279 -3.33 -1.32 -22.24
C LEU A 279 -4.25 -1.09 -23.46
N PRO A 280 -5.13 -0.06 -23.42
CA PRO A 280 -5.32 0.90 -22.32
C PRO A 280 -6.12 0.33 -21.14
N ALA A 281 -5.74 0.67 -19.91
CA ALA A 281 -6.44 0.24 -18.70
C ALA A 281 -7.80 0.93 -18.55
N SER A 282 -8.88 0.17 -18.45
CA SER A 282 -10.21 0.69 -18.12
C SER A 282 -10.44 0.74 -16.61
N SER A 283 -11.46 1.48 -16.16
CA SER A 283 -11.88 1.47 -14.74
C SER A 283 -12.25 0.07 -14.25
N ALA A 284 -12.80 -0.79 -15.10
CA ALA A 284 -13.09 -2.18 -14.75
C ALA A 284 -11.80 -2.99 -14.54
N ASN A 285 -10.77 -2.76 -15.36
CA ASN A 285 -9.47 -3.40 -15.18
C ASN A 285 -8.83 -2.99 -13.84
N LEU A 286 -8.86 -1.70 -13.51
CA LEU A 286 -8.29 -1.20 -12.24
C LEU A 286 -9.02 -1.77 -11.01
N GLN A 287 -10.32 -2.05 -11.11
CA GLN A 287 -11.07 -2.68 -10.02
C GLN A 287 -10.82 -4.19 -9.91
N GLN A 288 -10.60 -4.87 -11.04
CA GLN A 288 -10.15 -6.27 -11.01
C GLN A 288 -8.76 -6.36 -10.36
N GLN A 289 -7.83 -5.48 -10.74
CA GLN A 289 -6.50 -5.42 -10.13
C GLN A 289 -6.58 -5.18 -8.62
N ALA A 290 -7.51 -4.33 -8.18
CA ALA A 290 -7.74 -4.12 -6.76
C ALA A 290 -8.22 -5.39 -6.02
N THR A 291 -9.03 -6.20 -6.69
CA THR A 291 -9.46 -7.50 -6.17
C THR A 291 -8.29 -8.47 -6.09
N ASP A 292 -7.43 -8.49 -7.10
CA ASP A 292 -6.26 -9.37 -7.20
C ASP A 292 -5.22 -9.03 -6.11
N TYR A 293 -4.83 -7.75 -5.98
CA TYR A 293 -3.97 -7.27 -4.89
C TYR A 293 -4.56 -7.60 -3.51
N SER A 294 -5.86 -7.36 -3.29
CA SER A 294 -6.51 -7.71 -2.03
C SER A 294 -6.45 -9.21 -1.75
N THR A 295 -6.55 -10.05 -2.77
CA THR A 295 -6.54 -11.51 -2.63
C THR A 295 -5.15 -11.97 -2.21
N VAL A 296 -4.10 -11.54 -2.89
CA VAL A 296 -2.69 -11.86 -2.56
C VAL A 296 -2.36 -11.48 -1.11
N VAL A 297 -2.75 -10.28 -0.68
CA VAL A 297 -2.50 -9.80 0.68
C VAL A 297 -3.27 -10.63 1.71
N LYS A 298 -4.54 -10.95 1.45
CA LYS A 298 -5.35 -11.80 2.34
C LYS A 298 -4.81 -13.22 2.44
N ASP A 299 -4.37 -13.81 1.33
CA ASP A 299 -3.78 -15.14 1.29
C ASP A 299 -2.49 -15.20 2.12
N CYS A 300 -1.64 -14.17 2.04
CA CYS A 300 -0.47 -14.05 2.90
C CYS A 300 -0.85 -13.86 4.38
N LEU A 301 -1.82 -12.99 4.69
CA LEU A 301 -2.28 -12.78 6.07
C LEU A 301 -2.88 -14.04 6.71
N ALA A 302 -3.51 -14.90 5.92
CA ALA A 302 -4.12 -16.14 6.38
C ALA A 302 -3.09 -17.19 6.84
N VAL A 303 -1.83 -17.08 6.41
CA VAL A 303 -0.76 -18.02 6.77
C VAL A 303 0.25 -17.34 7.69
N SER A 304 0.42 -17.86 8.90
CA SER A 304 1.30 -17.25 9.92
C SER A 304 2.75 -17.09 9.44
N ARG A 305 3.26 -18.05 8.68
CA ARG A 305 4.62 -18.07 8.11
C ARG A 305 4.77 -17.34 6.77
N CYS A 306 3.71 -16.78 6.18
CA CYS A 306 3.92 -15.81 5.11
C CYS A 306 4.42 -14.51 5.74
N VAL A 307 5.67 -14.10 5.56
CA VAL A 307 6.29 -13.03 6.37
C VAL A 307 6.01 -11.62 5.85
N GLY A 308 5.55 -11.48 4.61
CA GLY A 308 5.23 -10.18 4.02
C GLY A 308 5.03 -10.23 2.52
N VAL A 309 4.71 -9.05 1.98
CA VAL A 309 4.45 -8.81 0.55
C VAL A 309 5.34 -7.66 0.08
N SER A 310 6.07 -7.83 -1.01
CA SER A 310 6.81 -6.77 -1.69
C SER A 310 6.23 -6.53 -3.08
N GLN A 311 5.95 -5.27 -3.42
CA GLN A 311 5.57 -4.86 -4.79
C GLN A 311 6.82 -4.63 -5.65
N TRP A 312 6.84 -5.07 -6.90
CA TRP A 312 8.00 -4.86 -7.78
C TRP A 312 8.01 -3.47 -8.43
N GLY A 313 8.63 -2.53 -7.72
CA GLY A 313 8.64 -1.10 -8.04
C GLY A 313 7.62 -0.31 -7.21
N VAL A 314 7.72 1.02 -7.24
CA VAL A 314 6.84 1.92 -6.48
C VAL A 314 5.62 2.32 -7.30
N ASP A 315 5.84 2.78 -8.54
CA ASP A 315 4.82 3.33 -9.42
C ASP A 315 4.92 2.79 -10.87
N ASP A 316 3.86 3.02 -11.65
CA ASP A 316 3.75 2.54 -13.02
C ASP A 316 4.72 3.21 -14.00
N GLY A 317 5.27 4.39 -13.67
CA GLY A 317 6.22 5.14 -14.50
C GLY A 317 7.65 4.59 -14.48
N HIS A 318 8.05 3.92 -13.39
CA HIS A 318 9.38 3.33 -13.21
C HIS A 318 9.37 1.80 -13.17
N SER A 319 8.18 1.19 -13.29
CA SER A 319 8.04 -0.26 -13.45
C SER A 319 8.80 -0.78 -14.67
N TRP A 320 9.36 -1.98 -14.54
CA TRP A 320 9.93 -2.75 -15.65
C TRP A 320 8.91 -3.11 -16.76
N ILE A 321 7.62 -2.86 -16.53
CA ILE A 321 6.51 -2.99 -17.49
C ILE A 321 6.14 -1.58 -17.97
N PRO A 322 6.17 -1.28 -19.29
CA PRO A 322 6.05 -2.19 -20.44
C PRO A 322 7.35 -2.79 -20.97
N GLY A 323 8.52 -2.46 -20.41
CA GLY A 323 9.82 -2.85 -20.96
C GLY A 323 9.95 -4.35 -21.29
N THR A 324 9.58 -5.21 -20.36
CA THR A 324 9.59 -6.67 -20.55
C THR A 324 8.34 -7.20 -21.28
N PHE A 325 7.19 -6.57 -21.05
CA PHE A 325 5.90 -6.99 -21.62
C PHE A 325 5.27 -5.87 -22.46
N PRO A 326 5.72 -5.68 -23.72
CA PRO A 326 5.15 -4.67 -24.60
C PRO A 326 3.62 -4.81 -24.74
N GLY A 327 2.91 -3.69 -24.62
CA GLY A 327 1.45 -3.65 -24.67
C GLY A 327 0.74 -3.83 -23.31
N TYR A 328 1.49 -4.21 -22.28
CA TYR A 328 1.01 -4.23 -20.90
C TYR A 328 1.52 -3.01 -20.12
N GLY A 329 0.89 -2.72 -18.98
CA GLY A 329 1.31 -1.66 -18.07
C GLY A 329 0.38 -1.58 -16.88
N ALA A 330 0.40 -0.44 -16.21
CA ALA A 330 -0.42 -0.15 -15.05
C ALA A 330 -0.37 -1.26 -13.99
N ALA A 331 0.82 -1.80 -13.68
CA ALA A 331 0.98 -3.05 -12.92
C ALA A 331 1.09 -2.87 -11.39
N THR A 332 1.37 -1.65 -10.93
CA THR A 332 1.65 -1.32 -9.52
C THR A 332 0.44 -0.64 -8.84
N MET A 333 0.53 -0.34 -7.55
CA MET A 333 -0.51 0.37 -6.80
C MET A 333 -0.53 1.88 -7.00
N TYR A 334 0.48 2.47 -7.63
CA TYR A 334 0.56 3.91 -7.92
C TYR A 334 0.67 4.15 -9.43
N ASP A 335 -0.06 5.11 -9.96
CA ASP A 335 0.07 5.47 -11.37
C ASP A 335 1.37 6.26 -11.63
N SER A 336 1.68 6.53 -12.90
CA SER A 336 2.88 7.28 -13.29
C SER A 336 2.91 8.75 -12.84
N ASN A 337 1.84 9.24 -12.20
CA ASN A 337 1.78 10.55 -11.55
C ASN A 337 1.79 10.41 -10.01
N TYR A 338 2.20 9.25 -9.51
CA TYR A 338 2.29 8.91 -8.10
C TYR A 338 0.94 8.95 -7.36
N GLN A 339 -0.18 8.87 -8.08
CA GLN A 339 -1.50 8.82 -7.46
C GLN A 339 -1.87 7.38 -7.09
N PRO A 340 -2.44 7.14 -5.90
CA PRO A 340 -2.86 5.80 -5.51
C PRO A 340 -4.01 5.31 -6.38
N LYS A 341 -3.84 4.12 -6.96
CA LYS A 341 -4.85 3.40 -7.73
C LYS A 341 -5.82 2.65 -6.81
N PRO A 342 -6.95 2.12 -7.33
CA PRO A 342 -7.86 1.29 -6.53
C PRO A 342 -7.16 0.12 -5.80
N ALA A 343 -6.10 -0.44 -6.38
CA ALA A 343 -5.28 -1.48 -5.76
C ALA A 343 -4.63 -1.05 -4.44
N TYR A 344 -4.12 0.18 -4.33
CA TYR A 344 -3.60 0.73 -3.07
C TYR A 344 -4.66 0.67 -1.96
N ASN A 345 -5.87 1.17 -2.25
CA ASN A 345 -6.95 1.23 -1.27
C ASN A 345 -7.42 -0.17 -0.84
N ALA A 346 -7.45 -1.12 -1.78
CA ALA A 346 -7.81 -2.49 -1.50
C ALA A 346 -6.76 -3.19 -0.62
N THR A 347 -5.47 -2.93 -0.86
CA THR A 347 -4.36 -3.36 0.00
C THR A 347 -4.46 -2.77 1.41
N VAL A 348 -4.66 -1.46 1.54
CA VAL A 348 -4.87 -0.80 2.85
C VAL A 348 -6.02 -1.44 3.62
N THR A 349 -7.14 -1.68 2.93
CA THR A 349 -8.33 -2.30 3.52
C THR A 349 -8.08 -3.76 3.92
N ALA A 350 -7.36 -4.53 3.09
CA ALA A 350 -6.99 -5.91 3.39
C ALA A 350 -6.09 -6.01 4.64
N LEU A 351 -5.21 -5.03 4.85
CA LEU A 351 -4.39 -4.93 6.06
C LEU A 351 -5.16 -4.39 7.29
N GLY A 352 -6.46 -4.09 7.13
CA GLY A 352 -7.33 -3.62 8.21
C GLY A 352 -7.25 -2.11 8.49
N GLY A 353 -6.65 -1.34 7.58
CA GLY A 353 -6.68 0.11 7.60
C GLY A 353 -7.99 0.66 7.02
N SER A 354 -8.34 1.89 7.40
CA SER A 354 -9.40 2.66 6.73
C SER A 354 -8.76 3.45 5.59
N SER A 355 -9.07 3.09 4.35
CA SER A 355 -8.61 3.85 3.19
C SER A 355 -9.41 5.15 3.05
N THR A 356 -8.72 6.25 2.79
CA THR A 356 -9.32 7.54 2.45
C THR A 356 -9.60 7.51 0.95
N GLY A 357 -10.62 6.73 0.57
CA GLY A 357 -10.72 6.07 -0.73
C GLY A 357 -10.58 6.93 -2.00
N THR A 358 -9.99 6.31 -3.03
CA THR A 358 -10.03 6.69 -4.46
C THR A 358 -10.56 5.54 -5.36
N GLY A 359 -11.25 4.56 -4.78
CA GLY A 359 -12.09 3.62 -5.55
C GLY A 359 -13.46 4.26 -5.82
N GLY A 360 -13.99 4.13 -7.03
CA GLY A 360 -15.26 4.77 -7.40
C GLY A 360 -16.42 4.33 -6.51
N SER A 361 -16.72 5.15 -5.51
CA SER A 361 -17.79 4.95 -4.54
C SER A 361 -19.07 5.58 -5.10
N SER A 362 -20.13 4.76 -5.19
CA SER A 362 -21.48 5.20 -5.56
C SER A 362 -22.40 5.08 -4.35
N GLY A 363 -23.09 6.15 -4.01
CA GLY A 363 -23.97 6.19 -2.84
C GLY A 363 -24.41 7.62 -2.51
N PRO A 364 -25.20 7.81 -1.44
CA PRO A 364 -25.55 9.14 -0.97
C PRO A 364 -24.32 9.90 -0.47
N LEU A 365 -24.24 11.18 -0.81
CA LEU A 365 -23.32 12.12 -0.19
C LEU A 365 -24.05 12.83 0.95
N ARG A 366 -23.84 12.38 2.18
CA ARG A 366 -24.61 12.80 3.36
C ARG A 366 -23.96 14.00 4.03
N ALA A 367 -24.70 15.09 4.21
CA ALA A 367 -24.31 16.23 5.02
C ALA A 367 -24.38 15.85 6.51
N VAL A 368 -23.22 15.72 7.16
CA VAL A 368 -23.10 15.23 8.55
C VAL A 368 -23.83 16.16 9.52
N GLY A 369 -23.66 17.48 9.38
CA GLY A 369 -24.31 18.46 10.28
C GLY A 369 -25.83 18.49 10.20
N ALA A 370 -26.41 18.08 9.07
CA ALA A 370 -27.86 18.09 8.85
C ALA A 370 -28.52 16.71 8.93
N GLY A 371 -27.74 15.62 8.83
CA GLY A 371 -28.28 14.26 8.71
C GLY A 371 -29.04 14.01 7.41
N LYS A 372 -28.80 14.82 6.37
CA LYS A 372 -29.50 14.84 5.08
C LYS A 372 -28.56 14.49 3.94
N CYS A 373 -29.09 14.28 2.74
CA CYS A 373 -28.33 13.88 1.56
C CYS A 373 -28.24 15.02 0.55
N LEU A 374 -27.11 15.14 -0.16
CA LEU A 374 -26.98 16.02 -1.31
C LEU A 374 -27.95 15.53 -2.41
N ASP A 375 -28.82 16.43 -2.83
CA ASP A 375 -30.01 16.15 -3.61
C ASP A 375 -30.06 17.06 -4.84
N VAL A 376 -30.40 16.49 -5.98
CA VAL A 376 -30.82 17.26 -7.16
C VAL A 376 -32.32 17.54 -7.05
N PRO A 377 -32.75 18.81 -6.88
CA PRO A 377 -34.15 19.15 -6.65
C PRO A 377 -35.07 18.55 -7.70
N ASN A 378 -36.11 17.85 -7.24
CA ASN A 378 -37.14 17.22 -8.08
C ASN A 378 -36.59 16.27 -9.16
N SER A 379 -35.39 15.70 -8.96
CA SER A 379 -34.70 14.89 -9.98
C SER A 379 -34.54 15.60 -11.33
N SER A 380 -34.39 16.93 -11.30
CA SER A 380 -34.20 17.76 -12.50
C SER A 380 -33.00 17.28 -13.33
N THR A 381 -33.18 17.22 -14.65
CA THR A 381 -32.10 16.99 -15.62
C THR A 381 -31.64 18.27 -16.31
N ALA A 382 -32.18 19.44 -15.90
CA ALA A 382 -31.79 20.72 -16.46
C ALA A 382 -30.37 21.11 -16.00
N SER A 383 -29.50 21.42 -16.96
CA SER A 383 -28.17 21.98 -16.70
C SER A 383 -28.29 23.27 -15.87
N GLY A 384 -27.42 23.43 -14.88
CA GLY A 384 -27.44 24.58 -14.00
C GLY A 384 -28.43 24.47 -12.84
N THR A 385 -28.98 23.29 -12.56
CA THR A 385 -29.80 23.09 -11.35
C THR A 385 -28.91 23.16 -10.12
N GLN A 386 -29.14 24.11 -9.20
CA GLN A 386 -28.43 24.15 -7.92
C GLN A 386 -28.77 22.92 -7.10
N VAL A 387 -27.77 22.28 -6.52
CA VAL A 387 -28.01 21.16 -5.60
C VAL A 387 -28.41 21.68 -4.21
N GLN A 388 -29.17 20.86 -3.50
CA GLN A 388 -29.67 21.15 -2.16
C GLN A 388 -29.35 19.98 -1.22
N ILE A 389 -29.68 20.11 0.06
CA ILE A 389 -29.84 18.96 0.95
C ILE A 389 -31.32 18.61 1.12
N TRP A 390 -31.60 17.32 1.19
CA TRP A 390 -32.94 16.79 1.45
C TRP A 390 -32.85 15.50 2.28
N ASP A 391 -33.93 15.11 2.93
CA ASP A 391 -34.04 13.80 3.59
C ASP A 391 -33.57 12.66 2.68
N CYS A 392 -32.72 11.82 3.25
CA CYS A 392 -32.11 10.70 2.55
C CYS A 392 -33.17 9.64 2.20
N SER A 393 -33.46 9.49 0.91
CA SER A 393 -34.52 8.60 0.40
C SER A 393 -34.00 7.37 -0.34
N GLY A 394 -32.71 7.38 -0.74
CA GLY A 394 -32.14 6.36 -1.62
C GLY A 394 -32.56 6.50 -3.09
N ALA A 395 -33.24 7.60 -3.44
CA ALA A 395 -33.61 7.91 -4.81
C ALA A 395 -32.40 8.25 -5.69
N ALA A 396 -32.53 8.07 -7.00
CA ALA A 396 -31.44 8.26 -7.96
C ALA A 396 -30.86 9.69 -7.94
N ASN A 397 -31.65 10.70 -7.59
CA ASN A 397 -31.23 12.11 -7.47
C ASN A 397 -30.41 12.42 -6.22
N GLN A 398 -30.19 11.42 -5.36
CA GLN A 398 -29.29 11.48 -4.22
C GLN A 398 -28.14 10.49 -4.33
N THR A 399 -28.04 9.71 -5.42
CA THR A 399 -26.97 8.73 -5.61
C THR A 399 -25.84 9.34 -6.42
N TRP A 400 -24.75 9.67 -5.75
CA TRP A 400 -23.56 10.26 -6.34
C TRP A 400 -22.49 9.21 -6.55
N THR A 401 -21.92 9.19 -7.74
CA THR A 401 -20.83 8.29 -8.12
C THR A 401 -19.57 9.11 -8.29
N ARG A 402 -18.57 8.84 -7.44
CA ARG A 402 -17.23 9.39 -7.58
C ARG A 402 -16.46 8.61 -8.65
N SER A 403 -15.90 9.30 -9.63
CA SER A 403 -15.01 8.70 -10.64
C SER A 403 -13.54 8.77 -10.20
N SER A 404 -12.67 8.03 -10.89
CA SER A 404 -11.22 8.13 -10.73
C SER A 404 -10.66 9.50 -11.18
N ALA A 405 -11.40 10.24 -12.01
CA ALA A 405 -11.08 11.61 -12.39
C ALA A 405 -11.58 12.65 -11.36
N ASN A 406 -11.96 12.21 -10.15
CA ASN A 406 -12.53 13.03 -9.09
C ASN A 406 -13.86 13.71 -9.45
N GLU A 407 -14.57 13.29 -10.49
CA GLU A 407 -15.93 13.79 -10.75
C GLU A 407 -16.91 13.17 -9.75
N LEU A 408 -17.81 13.97 -9.18
CA LEU A 408 -19.01 13.46 -8.50
C LEU A 408 -20.17 13.56 -9.49
N SER A 409 -20.73 12.42 -9.90
CA SER A 409 -21.75 12.38 -10.94
C SER A 409 -23.05 11.71 -10.49
N VAL A 410 -24.17 12.16 -11.06
CA VAL A 410 -25.52 11.66 -10.82
C VAL A 410 -26.16 11.31 -12.16
N THR A 411 -26.93 10.22 -12.20
CA THR A 411 -27.60 9.76 -13.43
C THR A 411 -29.11 9.82 -13.26
N LEU A 412 -29.77 10.70 -14.01
CA LEU A 412 -31.20 11.00 -13.90
C LEU A 412 -31.87 10.89 -15.26
N GLY A 413 -32.92 10.07 -15.38
CA GLY A 413 -33.63 9.87 -16.65
C GLY A 413 -32.73 9.43 -17.81
N GLY A 414 -31.61 8.73 -17.51
CA GLY A 414 -30.60 8.32 -18.49
C GLY A 414 -29.55 9.39 -18.83
N THR A 415 -29.64 10.59 -18.26
CA THR A 415 -28.66 11.68 -18.42
C THR A 415 -27.67 11.68 -17.26
N ARG A 416 -26.37 11.63 -17.56
CA ARG A 416 -25.30 11.78 -16.58
C ARG A 416 -24.94 13.26 -16.43
N LEU A 417 -25.03 13.79 -15.22
CA LEU A 417 -24.61 15.14 -14.85
C LEU A 417 -23.53 15.07 -13.77
N CYS A 418 -22.67 16.08 -13.70
CA CYS A 418 -21.60 16.20 -12.73
C CYS A 418 -21.87 17.37 -11.78
N LEU A 419 -21.44 17.22 -10.53
CA LEU A 419 -21.38 18.29 -9.56
C LEU A 419 -20.38 19.34 -10.08
N ASP A 420 -20.82 20.58 -10.18
CA ASP A 420 -20.13 21.64 -10.93
C ASP A 420 -20.12 22.92 -10.10
N ALA A 421 -18.94 23.55 -9.98
CA ALA A 421 -18.81 24.90 -9.48
C ALA A 421 -19.15 25.90 -10.60
N TYR A 422 -20.29 26.59 -10.43
CA TYR A 422 -20.91 27.41 -11.47
C TYR A 422 -19.91 28.32 -12.20
N ASP A 423 -19.90 28.21 -13.52
CA ASP A 423 -19.14 29.09 -14.43
C ASP A 423 -17.64 29.18 -14.09
N ASN A 424 -17.05 28.08 -13.59
CA ASN A 424 -15.64 28.03 -13.14
C ASN A 424 -15.28 29.07 -12.06
N GLN A 425 -16.27 29.53 -11.30
CA GLN A 425 -16.02 30.53 -10.26
C GLN A 425 -15.33 29.90 -9.04
N THR A 426 -14.36 30.61 -8.49
CA THR A 426 -13.54 30.15 -7.36
C THR A 426 -13.75 30.98 -6.08
N ALA A 427 -14.79 31.81 -6.05
CA ALA A 427 -15.11 32.65 -4.90
C ALA A 427 -15.98 31.92 -3.85
N ALA A 428 -15.91 32.35 -2.59
CA ALA A 428 -16.87 31.93 -1.58
C ALA A 428 -18.27 32.47 -1.92
N GLY A 429 -19.30 31.65 -1.74
CA GLY A 429 -20.68 31.91 -2.17
C GLY A 429 -20.97 31.44 -3.61
N THR A 430 -19.99 30.88 -4.33
CA THR A 430 -20.24 30.29 -5.65
C THR A 430 -21.26 29.16 -5.53
N LYS A 431 -22.30 29.24 -6.34
CA LYS A 431 -23.31 28.19 -6.48
C LYS A 431 -22.67 26.87 -6.92
N VAL A 432 -23.05 25.76 -6.26
CA VAL A 432 -22.73 24.40 -6.72
C VAL A 432 -23.96 23.80 -7.38
N GLU A 433 -23.81 23.30 -8.60
CA GLU A 433 -24.90 22.88 -9.47
C GLU A 433 -24.63 21.55 -10.16
N THR A 434 -25.60 21.05 -10.93
CA THR A 434 -25.39 19.95 -11.87
C THR A 434 -25.21 20.47 -13.29
N TRP A 435 -24.16 20.03 -13.97
CA TRP A 435 -23.88 20.38 -15.37
C TRP A 435 -23.49 19.13 -16.18
N PRO A 436 -23.67 19.10 -17.52
CA PRO A 436 -23.12 18.03 -18.34
C PRO A 436 -21.64 17.79 -18.05
N CYS A 437 -21.28 16.54 -17.78
CA CYS A 437 -19.91 16.17 -17.46
C CYS A 437 -18.98 16.47 -18.65
N ASN A 438 -17.95 17.26 -18.41
CA ASN A 438 -17.00 17.69 -19.44
C ASN A 438 -15.53 17.51 -19.02
N GLY A 439 -15.27 16.96 -17.83
CA GLY A 439 -13.92 16.74 -17.29
C GLY A 439 -13.21 18.00 -16.79
N GLY A 440 -13.88 19.16 -16.80
CA GLY A 440 -13.34 20.44 -16.34
C GLY A 440 -12.95 20.42 -14.86
N ALA A 441 -11.93 21.20 -14.50
CA ALA A 441 -11.43 21.25 -13.12
C ALA A 441 -12.48 21.75 -12.10
N ASN A 442 -13.47 22.53 -12.55
CA ASN A 442 -14.62 22.96 -11.76
C ASN A 442 -15.63 21.84 -11.47
N GLN A 443 -15.49 20.67 -12.13
CA GLN A 443 -16.28 19.46 -11.90
C GLN A 443 -15.54 18.38 -11.13
N GLN A 444 -14.32 18.66 -10.68
CA GLN A 444 -13.47 17.71 -9.95
C GLN A 444 -13.48 18.06 -8.47
N TRP A 445 -13.65 17.04 -7.63
CA TRP A 445 -13.86 17.16 -6.19
C TRP A 445 -13.04 16.12 -5.43
N LEU A 446 -12.24 16.60 -4.48
CA LEU A 446 -11.55 15.74 -3.54
C LEU A 446 -12.49 15.45 -2.37
N VAL A 447 -12.93 14.20 -2.23
CA VAL A 447 -13.63 13.73 -1.02
C VAL A 447 -12.55 13.36 -0.01
N ASN A 448 -12.36 14.23 0.98
CA ASN A 448 -11.23 14.19 1.90
C ASN A 448 -11.51 13.30 3.12
N SER A 449 -10.45 12.79 3.72
CA SER A 449 -10.50 11.96 4.93
C SER A 449 -11.06 12.68 6.15
N ASN A 450 -10.90 14.01 6.19
CA ASN A 450 -11.39 14.88 7.25
C ASN A 450 -12.90 15.19 7.12
N GLY A 451 -13.60 14.51 6.20
CA GLY A 451 -15.03 14.68 5.92
C GLY A 451 -15.37 15.86 5.01
N THR A 452 -14.42 16.72 4.63
CA THR A 452 -14.69 17.79 3.67
C THR A 452 -14.75 17.27 2.24
N VAL A 453 -15.50 17.95 1.37
CA VAL A 453 -15.44 17.76 -0.08
C VAL A 453 -14.93 19.07 -0.68
N THR A 454 -13.75 19.07 -1.29
CA THR A 454 -13.12 20.30 -1.81
C THR A 454 -13.08 20.31 -3.33
N GLY A 455 -13.48 21.42 -3.95
CA GLY A 455 -13.34 21.62 -5.39
C GLY A 455 -11.87 21.71 -5.78
N VAL A 456 -11.44 20.95 -6.79
CA VAL A 456 -10.03 20.92 -7.24
C VAL A 456 -9.59 22.28 -7.78
N GLN A 457 -10.45 22.95 -8.55
CA GLN A 457 -10.14 24.27 -9.12
C GLN A 457 -10.12 25.39 -8.07
N SER A 458 -11.10 25.41 -7.16
CA SER A 458 -11.29 26.52 -6.22
C SER A 458 -10.50 26.36 -4.92
N GLY A 459 -10.19 25.13 -4.52
CA GLY A 459 -9.70 24.80 -3.18
C GLY A 459 -10.72 25.06 -2.07
N LEU A 460 -11.96 25.41 -2.41
CA LEU A 460 -13.05 25.69 -1.47
C LEU A 460 -13.85 24.42 -1.15
N CYS A 461 -14.49 24.42 0.01
CA CYS A 461 -15.30 23.31 0.49
C CYS A 461 -16.73 23.41 -0.03
N LEU A 462 -17.33 22.25 -0.34
CA LEU A 462 -18.77 22.10 -0.48
C LEU A 462 -19.42 22.39 0.87
N ASP A 463 -20.30 23.37 0.90
CA ASP A 463 -20.89 23.95 2.10
C ASP A 463 -22.42 23.97 1.98
N VAL A 464 -23.13 23.59 3.05
CA VAL A 464 -24.57 23.86 3.16
C VAL A 464 -24.78 25.29 3.65
N THR A 465 -25.33 26.13 2.76
CA THR A 465 -25.51 27.57 2.96
C THR A 465 -26.09 27.90 4.33
N GLY A 466 -25.38 28.75 5.08
CA GLY A 466 -25.80 29.22 6.41
C GLY A 466 -25.89 28.12 7.48
N ALA A 467 -25.24 26.98 7.26
CA ALA A 467 -25.31 25.79 8.12
C ALA A 467 -26.74 25.31 8.41
N SER A 468 -27.66 25.56 7.48
CA SER A 468 -29.06 25.14 7.61
C SER A 468 -29.18 23.62 7.62
N THR A 469 -30.11 23.10 8.43
CA THR A 469 -30.45 21.68 8.47
C THR A 469 -31.82 21.38 7.87
N ALA A 470 -32.47 22.37 7.24
CA ALA A 470 -33.79 22.23 6.65
C ALA A 470 -33.70 21.60 5.25
N ASP A 471 -34.75 20.86 4.86
CA ASP A 471 -34.92 20.42 3.48
C ASP A 471 -34.95 21.62 2.53
N GLY A 472 -34.23 21.50 1.42
CA GLY A 472 -34.11 22.56 0.42
C GLY A 472 -33.03 23.60 0.70
N ALA A 473 -32.23 23.44 1.76
CA ALA A 473 -31.05 24.27 1.95
C ALA A 473 -30.03 24.02 0.83
N LEU A 474 -29.55 25.09 0.21
CA LEU A 474 -28.71 25.02 -0.99
C LEU A 474 -27.25 24.74 -0.66
N ALA A 475 -26.53 24.08 -1.57
CA ALA A 475 -25.09 23.96 -1.48
C ALA A 475 -24.36 25.08 -2.24
N GLU A 476 -23.23 25.49 -1.69
CA GLU A 476 -22.33 26.52 -2.22
C GLU A 476 -20.86 26.12 -2.00
N LEU A 477 -19.94 26.86 -2.62
CA LEU A 477 -18.53 26.85 -2.25
C LEU A 477 -18.29 27.84 -1.12
N TRP A 478 -17.55 27.42 -0.11
CA TRP A 478 -17.14 28.31 0.97
C TRP A 478 -15.72 28.03 1.44
N THR A 479 -15.11 29.00 2.11
CA THR A 479 -13.80 28.81 2.75
C THR A 479 -13.89 27.65 3.74
N CYS A 480 -13.01 26.66 3.56
CA CYS A 480 -12.92 25.50 4.44
C CYS A 480 -12.62 25.96 5.87
N ASN A 481 -13.55 25.69 6.80
CA ASN A 481 -13.46 26.13 8.19
C ASN A 481 -13.70 25.00 9.20
N GLY A 482 -13.94 23.77 8.73
CA GLY A 482 -14.17 22.59 9.57
C GLY A 482 -15.55 22.54 10.23
N GLY A 483 -16.45 23.48 9.90
CA GLY A 483 -17.83 23.51 10.37
C GLY A 483 -18.61 22.28 9.94
N SER A 484 -19.61 21.87 10.74
CA SER A 484 -20.40 20.66 10.50
C SER A 484 -21.20 20.68 9.20
N ASN A 485 -21.46 21.86 8.65
CA ASN A 485 -22.11 22.09 7.35
C ASN A 485 -21.17 21.89 6.14
N GLN A 486 -19.87 21.67 6.37
CA GLN A 486 -18.88 21.31 5.35
C GLN A 486 -18.42 19.85 5.48
N GLN A 487 -19.06 19.08 6.37
CA GLN A 487 -18.73 17.70 6.65
C GLN A 487 -19.70 16.77 5.91
N TRP A 488 -19.14 15.84 5.15
CA TRP A 488 -19.83 14.95 4.24
C TRP A 488 -19.30 13.52 4.35
N THR A 489 -20.19 12.55 4.14
CA THR A 489 -19.81 11.13 4.00
C THR A 489 -20.42 10.56 2.73
N LEU A 490 -19.60 9.99 1.86
CA LEU A 490 -20.04 9.30 0.65
C LEU A 490 -20.23 7.80 0.95
N GLY A 491 -21.46 7.30 0.93
CA GLY A 491 -21.78 5.90 1.27
C GLY A 491 -23.21 5.62 1.70
#